data_AF-A0A355RL28-F1
#
_entry.id   AF-A0A355RL28-F1
#
_cell.length_a   1.000
_cell.length_b   1.000
_cell.length_c   1.000
_cell.angle_alpha   90.00
_cell.angle_beta   90.00
_cell.angle_gamma   90.00
#
_symmetry.space_group_name_H-M   'P 1'
#
loop_
_entity.id
_entity.type
_entity.pdbx_description
1 polymer ?
#
loop_
_entity_poly.entity_id
_entity_poly.type
_entity_poly.pdbx_seq_one_letter_code
_entity_poly.pdbx_strand_id
1 'polypeptide(L)' 'VNEAYLTAWQQGQTGYPMVDACMRSLIATGWLNFRMRAMLMSFASYHL' A
#
# COMPACT_ATOMS: atom_id res chain seq x y z
N VAL A 1 6.54 -12.83 -8.18
CA VAL A 1 5.60 -12.01 -7.39
C VAL A 1 4.82 -12.96 -6.50
N ASN A 2 4.96 -12.83 -5.18
CA ASN A 2 4.22 -13.68 -4.25
C ASN A 2 2.79 -13.14 -4.13
N GLU A 3 1.82 -13.83 -4.74
CA GLU A 3 0.42 -13.37 -4.86
C GLU A 3 -0.21 -13.07 -3.50
N ALA A 4 0.17 -13.82 -2.45
CA ALA A 4 -0.30 -13.61 -1.09
C ALA A 4 0.10 -12.24 -0.53
N TYR A 5 1.33 -11.78 -0.81
CA TYR A 5 1.80 -10.46 -0.37
C TYR A 5 1.13 -9.33 -1.16
N LEU A 6 0.88 -9.54 -2.45
CA LEU A 6 0.15 -8.58 -3.27
C LEU A 6 -1.28 -8.39 -2.76
N THR A 7 -1.98 -9.48 -2.42
CA THR A 7 -3.33 -9.43 -1.84
C THR A 7 -3.33 -8.74 -0.48
N ALA A 8 -2.37 -9.05 0.39
CA ALA A 8 -2.24 -8.39 1.69
C ALA A 8 -1.98 -6.88 1.55
N TRP A 9 -1.14 -6.48 0.59
CA TRP A 9 -0.86 -5.08 0.27
C TRP A 9 -2.08 -4.35 -0.29
N GLN A 10 -2.81 -4.96 -1.22
CA GLN A 10 -4.05 -4.40 -1.77
C GLN A 10 -5.14 -4.22 -0.70
N GLN A 11 -5.17 -5.10 0.31
CA GLN A 11 -6.13 -5.02 1.43
C GLN A 11 -5.66 -4.13 2.59
N GLY A 12 -4.42 -3.62 2.55
CA GLY A 12 -3.84 -2.86 3.67
C GLY A 12 -3.72 -3.70 4.95
N GLN A 13 -3.14 -4.90 4.82
CA GLN A 13 -2.79 -5.83 5.89
C GLN A 13 -1.29 -6.20 5.84
N THR A 14 -0.44 -5.23 5.53
CA THR A 14 1.01 -5.43 5.41
C THR A 14 1.71 -5.48 6.76
N GLY A 15 1.03 -5.07 7.84
CA GLY A 15 1.60 -4.93 9.18
C GLY A 15 2.34 -3.60 9.38
N TYR A 16 2.42 -2.75 8.36
CA TYR A 16 2.97 -1.40 8.44
C TYR A 16 1.82 -0.38 8.55
N PRO A 17 1.61 0.25 9.73
CA PRO A 17 0.45 1.10 9.98
C PRO A 17 0.31 2.25 8.98
N MET A 18 1.42 2.84 8.54
CA MET A 18 1.39 3.93 7.53
C MET A 18 1.00 3.44 6.14
N VAL A 19 1.53 2.30 5.70
CA VAL A 19 1.23 1.74 4.36
C VAL A 19 -0.23 1.30 4.32
N ASP A 20 -0.68 0.62 5.38
CA ASP A 20 -2.06 0.15 5.52
C ASP A 20 -3.05 1.32 5.57
N ALA A 21 -2.72 2.39 6.32
CA ALA A 21 -3.55 3.60 6.35
C ALA A 21 -3.62 4.29 4.97
N CYS A 22 -2.50 4.36 4.24
CA CYS A 22 -2.49 4.92 2.88
C CYS A 22 -3.35 4.08 1.94
N MET A 23 -3.29 2.75 2.02
CA MET A 23 -4.13 1.88 1.20
C MET A 23 -5.61 2.01 1.53
N ARG A 24 -5.97 2.02 2.81
CA ARG A 24 -7.36 2.25 3.23
C ARG A 24 -7.85 3.62 2.79
N SER A 25 -7.03 4.66 2.88
CA SER A 25 -7.35 6.00 2.39
C SER A 25 -7.53 6.02 0.87
N LEU A 26 -6.69 5.30 0.12
CA LEU A 26 -6.82 5.17 -1.34
C LEU A 26 -8.14 4.46 -1.71
N ILE A 27 -8.48 3.38 -1.01
CA ILE A 27 -9.72 2.61 -1.24
C ILE A 27 -10.97 3.45 -0.89
N ALA A 28 -10.93 4.17 0.23
CA ALA A 28 -12.07 4.95 0.71
C ALA A 28 -12.29 6.25 -0.10
N THR A 29 -11.19 6.92 -0.48
CA THR A 29 -11.24 8.28 -1.05
C THR A 29 -10.91 8.33 -2.54
N GLY A 30 -10.30 7.28 -3.09
CA GLY A 30 -9.81 7.22 -4.47
C GLY A 30 -8.60 8.13 -4.75
N TRP A 31 -8.08 8.84 -3.74
CA TRP A 31 -7.05 9.85 -3.92
C TRP A 31 -5.95 9.73 -2.86
N LEU A 32 -4.72 10.04 -3.28
CA LEU A 32 -3.55 9.98 -2.41
C LEU A 32 -2.53 11.03 -2.86
N ASN A 33 -1.90 11.67 -1.89
CA ASN A 33 -0.84 12.66 -2.13
C ASN A 33 0.35 12.03 -2.84
N PHE A 34 1.09 12.84 -3.61
CA PHE A 34 2.28 12.40 -4.35
C PHE A 34 3.29 11.65 -3.47
N ARG A 35 3.61 12.17 -2.28
CA ARG A 35 4.55 11.54 -1.34
C ARG A 35 4.08 10.17 -0.85
N MET A 36 2.79 10.02 -0.59
CA MET A 36 2.23 8.74 -0.14
C MET A 36 2.20 7.71 -1.28
N ARG A 37 1.96 8.15 -2.53
CA ARG A 37 2.07 7.29 -3.72
C ARG A 37 3.49 6.81 -3.94
N ALA A 38 4.48 7.71 -3.80
CA ALA A 38 5.89 7.35 -3.89
C ALA A 38 6.28 6.32 -2.82
N MET A 39 5.83 6.50 -1.58
CA MET A 39 6.05 5.55 -0.49
C MET A 39 5.45 4.17 -0.80
N LEU A 40 4.21 4.12 -1.30
CA LEU A 40 3.55 2.88 -1.70
C LEU A 40 4.30 2.15 -2.83
N MET A 41 4.77 2.90 -3.83
CA MET A 41 5.54 2.33 -4.95
C MET A 41 6.90 1.81 -4.50
N SER A 42 7.62 2.53 -3.64
CA SER A 42 8.87 2.04 -3.05
C SER A 42 8.62 0.78 -2.22
N PHE A 43 7.56 0.75 -1.41
CA PHE A 43 7.21 -0.43 -0.64
C PHE A 43 6.91 -1.63 -1.55
N ALA A 44 6.09 -1.43 -2.59
CA ALA A 44 5.77 -2.46 -3.57
C ALA A 44 6.98 -2.92 -4.40
N SER A 45 8.02 -2.11 -4.54
CA SER A 45 9.23 -2.46 -5.31
C SER A 45 10.30 -3.18 -4.48
N TYR A 46 10.38 -2.88 -3.17
CA TYR A 46 11.40 -3.44 -2.27
C TYR A 46 10.88 -4.61 -1.42
N HIS A 47 9.59 -4.64 -1.09
CA HIS A 47 8.99 -5.65 -0.21
C HIS A 47 8.13 -6.70 -0.95
N LEU A 48 7.92 -6.57 -2.27
CA LEU A 48 7.10 -7.46 -3.09
C LEU A 48 7.93 -8.17 -4.17
#